data_AF-A0A1B8B6I4-F1
#
_entry.id   AF-A0A1B8B6I4-F1
#
_cell.length_a   1.000
_cell.length_b   1.000
_cell.length_c   1.000
_cell.angle_alpha   90.00
_cell.angle_beta   90.00
_cell.angle_gamma   90.00
#
_symmetry.space_group_name_H-M   'P 1'
#
loop_
_entity.id
_entity.type
_entity.pdbx_description
1 polymer ?
#
loop_
_entity_poly.entity_id
_entity_poly.type
_entity_poly.pdbx_seq_one_letter_code
_entity_poly.pdbx_strand_id
1 'polypeptide(L)'
;MNDSVALSKFDSLIEKNLVFYDEQQQIVEYDDKGLKFQFILTSALARKPTLQVDPVKDEKPGETTTVQARDGSDINTAGYEICDVGTTHFLVANKFCFARPHLMLLTSDGNERQYKPLDQNDWQALSNVLTDLGHDYVAFFNCGQDGGCSRLHKHMQLMPKPKDSFAAFMDNEDVTEPDIPFQWFYHRFESLSPQPNELLNTYEQLLRKATDVGEGLSEHADSLPTGAAIPHNMLVTNQWMMVLPRRRAAVNKEAGANSIGMMGVIAVATQ
;
A
#
# COMPACT_ATOMS: atom_id res chain seq x y z
N MET A 1 8.37 -1.89 18.19
CA MET A 1 9.29 -0.85 17.70
C MET A 1 8.51 0.44 17.65
N ASN A 2 8.86 1.48 18.41
CA ASN A 2 8.10 2.73 18.32
C ASN A 2 8.41 3.53 17.04
N ASP A 3 7.52 4.46 16.69
CA ASP A 3 7.61 5.35 15.52
C ASP A 3 9.00 5.99 15.34
N SER A 4 9.57 6.54 16.42
CA SER A 4 10.88 7.21 16.39
C SER A 4 12.00 6.27 15.91
N VAL A 5 11.98 4.99 16.31
CA VAL A 5 12.97 4.01 15.85
C VAL A 5 12.76 3.65 14.37
N ALA A 6 11.50 3.48 13.93
CA ALA A 6 11.19 3.21 12.53
C ALA A 6 11.67 4.36 11.63
N LEU A 7 11.35 5.60 12.02
CA LEU A 7 11.77 6.80 11.30
C LEU A 7 13.29 6.95 11.29
N SER A 8 13.97 6.79 12.43
CA SER A 8 15.43 6.90 12.48
C SER A 8 16.14 5.86 11.60
N LYS A 9 15.63 4.62 11.55
CA LYS A 9 16.17 3.60 10.64
C LYS A 9 15.91 3.93 9.18
N PHE A 10 14.70 4.43 8.87
CA PHE A 10 14.36 4.90 7.52
C PHE A 10 15.28 6.04 7.06
N ASP A 11 15.53 7.02 7.94
CA ASP A 11 16.43 8.14 7.68
C ASP A 11 17.87 7.68 7.42
N SER A 12 18.36 6.71 8.19
CA SER A 12 19.69 6.14 7.95
C SER A 12 19.80 5.50 6.56
N LEU A 13 18.70 4.97 6.00
CA LEU A 13 18.69 4.42 4.64
C LEU A 13 18.66 5.52 3.57
N ILE A 14 18.04 6.68 3.86
CA ILE A 14 18.13 7.88 3.01
C ILE A 14 19.56 8.41 2.99
N GLU A 15 20.19 8.56 4.16
CA GLU A 15 21.59 9.04 4.30
C GLU A 15 22.58 8.15 3.54
N LYS A 16 22.31 6.84 3.48
CA LYS A 16 23.10 5.85 2.72
C LYS A 16 22.76 5.78 1.23
N ASN A 17 21.84 6.61 0.73
CA ASN A 17 21.33 6.59 -0.64
C ASN A 17 20.71 5.25 -1.06
N LEU A 18 20.21 4.48 -0.11
CA LEU A 18 19.51 3.21 -0.38
C LEU A 18 18.04 3.47 -0.67
N VAL A 19 17.40 4.32 0.14
CA VAL A 19 16.01 4.79 -0.04
C VAL A 19 16.04 6.17 -0.69
N PHE A 20 15.21 6.38 -1.72
CA PHE A 20 15.10 7.67 -2.39
C PHE A 20 13.86 8.42 -1.88
N TYR A 21 14.09 9.51 -1.17
CA TYR A 21 13.08 10.46 -0.74
C TYR A 21 13.42 11.84 -1.26
N ASP A 22 12.43 12.52 -1.83
CA ASP A 22 12.57 13.89 -2.31
C ASP A 22 12.08 14.84 -1.22
N GLU A 23 12.94 15.74 -0.74
CA GLU A 23 12.56 16.76 0.25
C GLU A 23 11.91 17.99 -0.41
N GLN A 24 12.05 18.15 -1.73
CA GLN A 24 11.56 19.31 -2.48
C GLN A 24 10.27 19.01 -3.26
N GLN A 25 9.48 18.06 -2.76
CA GLN A 25 8.21 17.69 -3.37
C GLN A 25 7.28 18.89 -3.50
N GLN A 26 6.57 18.95 -4.62
CA GLN A 26 5.53 19.95 -4.84
C GLN A 26 4.17 19.26 -4.83
N ILE A 27 3.21 19.88 -4.14
CA ILE A 27 1.82 19.42 -4.14
C ILE A 27 1.04 20.35 -5.06
N VAL A 28 0.45 19.79 -6.12
CA VAL A 28 -0.49 20.48 -7.00
C VAL A 28 -1.88 19.98 -6.66
N GLU A 29 -2.73 20.89 -6.17
CA GLU A 29 -4.12 20.57 -5.85
C GLU A 29 -5.02 20.79 -7.07
N TYR A 30 -6.02 19.92 -7.22
CA TYR A 30 -7.03 20.01 -8.26
C TYR A 30 -8.41 19.63 -7.72
N ASP A 31 -9.40 20.49 -7.91
CA ASP A 31 -10.79 20.22 -7.52
C ASP A 31 -11.59 19.78 -8.74
N ASP A 32 -12.12 18.55 -8.72
CA ASP A 32 -13.09 18.07 -9.69
C ASP A 32 -14.46 17.91 -9.02
N LYS A 33 -15.32 18.92 -9.19
CA LYS A 33 -16.71 18.89 -8.68
C LYS A 33 -16.78 18.59 -7.18
N GLY A 34 -15.87 19.17 -6.39
CA GLY A 34 -15.79 18.97 -4.93
C GLY A 34 -14.91 17.80 -4.49
N LEU A 35 -14.38 17.00 -5.42
CA LEU A 35 -13.35 16.01 -5.13
C LEU A 35 -11.98 16.65 -5.27
N LYS A 36 -11.31 16.90 -4.14
CA LYS A 36 -9.96 17.46 -4.09
C LYS A 36 -8.89 16.39 -4.28
N PHE A 37 -8.15 16.49 -5.37
CA PHE A 37 -6.98 15.69 -5.67
C PHE A 37 -5.70 16.42 -5.29
N GLN A 38 -4.70 15.67 -4.83
CA GLN A 38 -3.35 16.13 -4.58
C GLN A 38 -2.39 15.36 -5.48
N PHE A 39 -1.71 16.07 -6.37
CA PHE A 39 -0.63 15.52 -7.19
C PHE A 39 0.71 15.85 -6.53
N ILE A 40 1.34 14.84 -5.94
CA ILE A 40 2.65 14.96 -5.30
C ILE A 40 3.73 14.74 -6.35
N LEU A 41 4.31 15.83 -6.83
CA LEU A 41 5.40 15.82 -7.80
C LEU A 41 6.72 15.49 -7.08
N THR A 42 7.37 14.39 -7.47
CA THR A 42 8.57 13.89 -6.81
C THR A 42 9.57 13.25 -7.77
N SER A 43 10.86 13.54 -7.59
CA SER A 43 11.96 12.89 -8.31
C SER A 43 12.27 11.47 -7.80
N ALA A 44 11.80 11.11 -6.59
CA ALA A 44 12.03 9.81 -5.99
C ALA A 44 11.46 8.65 -6.83
N LEU A 45 10.37 8.91 -7.54
CA LEU A 45 9.70 7.92 -8.40
C LEU A 45 10.32 7.80 -9.78
N ALA A 46 11.09 8.79 -10.25
CA ALA A 46 11.76 8.73 -11.56
C ALA A 46 12.81 7.61 -11.63
N ARG A 47 13.35 7.21 -10.48
CA ARG A 47 14.32 6.11 -10.36
C ARG A 47 13.66 4.72 -10.32
N LYS A 48 12.32 4.66 -10.24
CA LYS A 48 11.60 3.39 -10.26
C LYS A 48 11.73 2.78 -11.66
N PRO A 49 12.17 1.51 -11.79
CA PRO A 49 12.18 0.85 -13.08
C PRO A 49 10.76 0.89 -13.64
N THR A 50 10.57 1.53 -14.80
CA THR A 50 9.31 1.40 -15.53
C THR A 50 9.18 -0.06 -15.90
N LEU A 51 8.01 -0.67 -15.65
CA LEU A 51 7.67 -1.99 -16.17
C LEU A 51 7.61 -1.89 -17.71
N GLN A 52 8.76 -1.81 -18.37
CA GLN A 52 8.87 -2.08 -19.79
C GLN A 52 8.59 -3.58 -19.93
N VAL A 53 7.52 -3.90 -20.64
CA VAL A 53 7.21 -5.25 -21.10
C VAL A 53 8.22 -5.59 -22.20
N ASP A 54 9.48 -5.75 -21.82
CA ASP A 54 10.53 -6.34 -22.64
C ASP A 54 11.00 -7.60 -21.89
N PRO A 55 11.14 -8.76 -22.55
CA PRO A 55 11.58 -9.97 -21.90
C PRO A 55 12.98 -9.75 -21.34
N VAL A 56 13.14 -10.01 -20.03
CA VAL A 56 14.40 -10.25 -19.31
C VAL A 56 15.61 -9.58 -19.97
N LYS A 57 15.79 -8.27 -19.73
CA LYS A 57 17.11 -7.68 -19.89
C LYS A 57 17.87 -7.92 -18.59
N ASP A 58 18.77 -8.90 -18.65
CA ASP A 58 19.81 -9.15 -17.66
C ASP A 58 20.39 -7.82 -17.15
N GLU A 59 20.20 -7.55 -15.86
CA GLU A 59 20.98 -6.54 -15.17
C GLU A 59 22.47 -6.91 -15.30
N LYS A 60 23.28 -5.95 -15.73
CA LYS A 60 24.73 -6.16 -15.93
C LYS A 60 25.37 -6.62 -14.62
N PRO A 61 26.17 -7.71 -14.62
CA PRO A 61 26.86 -8.19 -13.44
C PRO A 61 28.01 -7.24 -13.12
N GLY A 62 27.81 -6.35 -12.15
CA GLY A 62 28.79 -5.32 -11.85
C GLY A 62 28.52 -4.47 -10.62
N GLU A 63 27.95 -5.04 -9.56
CA GLU A 63 28.18 -4.56 -8.19
C GLU A 63 27.83 -5.70 -7.21
N THR A 64 28.87 -6.17 -6.53
CA THR A 64 28.86 -7.29 -5.59
C THR A 64 28.03 -6.97 -4.35
N THR A 65 26.77 -7.43 -4.36
CA THR A 65 26.08 -7.94 -3.17
C THR A 65 25.19 -9.10 -3.62
N THR A 66 25.74 -10.31 -3.60
CA THR A 66 24.98 -11.57 -3.64
C THR A 66 24.19 -11.71 -2.35
N VAL A 67 23.24 -10.81 -2.08
CA VAL A 67 22.25 -11.03 -1.03
C VAL A 67 21.09 -11.74 -1.68
N GLN A 68 20.98 -13.01 -1.33
CA GLN A 68 20.04 -13.97 -1.88
C GLN A 68 18.62 -13.41 -1.77
N ALA A 69 17.95 -13.23 -2.91
CA ALA A 69 16.52 -12.96 -2.92
C ALA A 69 15.82 -14.07 -2.11
N ARG A 70 14.86 -13.70 -1.25
CA ARG A 70 14.08 -14.69 -0.50
C ARG A 70 13.39 -15.61 -1.49
N ASP A 71 13.40 -16.92 -1.21
CA ASP A 71 12.77 -17.90 -2.09
C ASP A 71 11.29 -17.55 -2.34
N GLY A 72 10.86 -17.65 -3.59
CA GLY A 72 9.51 -17.27 -4.02
C GLY A 72 9.22 -15.76 -4.14
N SER A 73 10.06 -14.87 -3.58
CA SER A 73 9.83 -13.42 -3.55
C SER A 73 10.32 -12.72 -4.81
N ASP A 74 9.47 -11.87 -5.39
CA ASP A 74 9.85 -10.93 -6.46
C ASP A 74 10.30 -9.55 -5.93
N ILE A 75 10.47 -9.43 -4.61
CA ILE A 75 10.92 -8.23 -3.91
C ILE A 75 12.30 -8.52 -3.29
N ASN A 76 13.31 -7.74 -3.70
CA ASN A 76 14.61 -7.73 -3.04
C ASN A 76 14.56 -6.76 -1.85
N THR A 77 14.63 -7.31 -0.63
CA THR A 77 14.57 -6.53 0.61
C THR A 77 15.93 -6.29 1.24
N ALA A 78 16.99 -6.91 0.70
CA ALA A 78 18.32 -6.94 1.30
C ALA A 78 18.87 -5.56 1.62
N GLY A 79 19.09 -5.28 2.91
CA GLY A 79 19.64 -4.01 3.38
C GLY A 79 18.58 -2.92 3.59
N TYR A 80 17.30 -3.24 3.40
CA TYR A 80 16.16 -2.37 3.67
C TYR A 80 15.34 -2.84 4.88
N GLU A 81 15.70 -3.97 5.48
CA GLU A 81 15.02 -4.52 6.65
C GLU A 81 15.15 -3.61 7.88
N ILE A 82 14.02 -3.35 8.53
CA ILE A 82 13.93 -2.54 9.74
C ILE A 82 13.83 -3.45 10.96
N CYS A 83 12.92 -4.42 10.96
CA CYS A 83 12.83 -5.49 11.97
C CYS A 83 11.93 -6.64 11.51
N ASP A 84 12.04 -7.77 12.21
CA ASP A 84 11.02 -8.81 12.15
C ASP A 84 9.75 -8.39 12.92
N VAL A 85 8.60 -8.88 12.46
CA VAL A 85 7.29 -8.65 13.09
C VAL A 85 6.68 -10.02 13.39
N GLY A 86 6.92 -10.50 14.62
CA GLY A 86 6.62 -11.88 14.98
C GLY A 86 7.49 -12.87 14.18
N THR A 87 6.92 -14.03 13.85
CA THR A 87 7.61 -15.07 13.06
C THR A 87 7.14 -15.14 11.61
N THR A 88 6.06 -14.42 11.28
CA THR A 88 5.36 -14.55 9.99
C THR A 88 5.59 -13.37 9.06
N HIS A 89 6.07 -12.23 9.57
CA HIS A 89 6.26 -11.00 8.81
C HIS A 89 7.54 -10.28 9.17
N PHE A 90 7.94 -9.34 8.33
CA PHE A 90 9.01 -8.40 8.60
C PHE A 90 8.73 -7.04 7.94
N LEU A 91 9.25 -5.99 8.57
CA LEU A 91 9.06 -4.60 8.17
C LEU A 91 10.30 -4.11 7.43
N VAL A 92 10.10 -3.48 6.27
CA VAL A 92 11.18 -2.91 5.44
C VAL A 92 10.84 -1.48 5.02
N ALA A 93 11.87 -0.71 4.69
CA ALA A 93 11.67 0.58 4.03
C ALA A 93 11.28 0.39 2.56
N ASN A 94 10.32 1.18 2.09
CA ASN A 94 10.03 1.26 0.66
C ASN A 94 11.11 2.10 -0.03
N LYS A 95 11.84 1.48 -0.97
CA LYS A 95 12.93 2.10 -1.73
C LYS A 95 12.49 3.33 -2.54
N PHE A 96 11.28 3.28 -3.10
CA PHE A 96 10.71 4.34 -3.95
C PHE A 96 9.50 4.95 -3.25
N CYS A 97 9.76 5.94 -2.41
CA CYS A 97 8.78 6.53 -1.52
C CYS A 97 8.52 8.00 -1.85
N PHE A 98 7.29 8.44 -1.60
CA PHE A 98 6.93 9.86 -1.55
C PHE A 98 6.54 10.31 -0.13
N ALA A 99 6.47 9.37 0.81
CA ALA A 99 6.16 9.62 2.21
C ALA A 99 7.34 9.23 3.11
N ARG A 100 7.44 9.88 4.26
CA ARG A 100 8.51 9.66 5.24
C ARG A 100 7.93 9.39 6.63
N PRO A 101 8.07 8.16 7.17
CA PRO A 101 8.57 6.96 6.49
C PRO A 101 7.51 6.31 5.59
N HIS A 102 7.92 5.69 4.50
CA HIS A 102 7.05 4.78 3.72
C HIS A 102 7.59 3.37 3.88
N LEU A 103 6.78 2.50 4.48
CA LEU A 103 7.15 1.18 4.92
C LEU A 103 6.40 0.11 4.15
N MET A 104 6.94 -1.10 4.12
CA MET A 104 6.24 -2.30 3.66
C MET A 104 6.34 -3.39 4.73
N LEU A 105 5.21 -4.01 5.05
CA LEU A 105 5.10 -5.18 5.91
C LEU A 105 4.90 -6.40 5.02
N LEU A 106 5.94 -7.21 4.86
CA LEU A 106 5.95 -8.39 3.99
C LEU A 106 5.75 -9.67 4.80
N THR A 107 5.12 -10.66 4.18
CA THR A 107 5.16 -12.04 4.67
C THR A 107 6.60 -12.57 4.66
N SER A 108 6.98 -13.38 5.63
CA SER A 108 8.29 -14.03 5.66
C SER A 108 8.44 -15.11 4.58
N ASP A 109 7.32 -15.76 4.21
CA ASP A 109 7.25 -16.69 3.09
C ASP A 109 7.05 -15.93 1.77
N GLY A 110 8.09 -15.95 0.92
CA GLY A 110 8.06 -15.30 -0.39
C GLY A 110 7.03 -15.88 -1.37
N ASN A 111 6.47 -17.06 -1.08
CA ASN A 111 5.47 -17.70 -1.91
C ASN A 111 4.04 -17.25 -1.62
N GLU A 112 3.82 -16.48 -0.55
CA GLU A 112 2.53 -15.85 -0.32
C GLU A 112 2.26 -14.78 -1.36
N ARG A 113 1.04 -14.78 -1.92
CA ARG A 113 0.71 -14.02 -3.12
C ARG A 113 -0.23 -12.86 -2.84
N GLN A 114 0.05 -11.74 -3.48
CA GLN A 114 -0.66 -10.47 -3.36
C GLN A 114 -2.13 -10.53 -3.81
N TYR A 115 -2.56 -11.57 -4.52
CA TYR A 115 -3.96 -11.81 -4.88
C TYR A 115 -4.74 -12.64 -3.85
N LYS A 116 -4.07 -13.22 -2.85
CA LYS A 116 -4.74 -13.89 -1.73
C LYS A 116 -5.26 -12.85 -0.74
N PRO A 117 -6.47 -13.04 -0.16
CA PRO A 117 -6.98 -12.16 0.88
C PRO A 117 -6.06 -12.13 2.11
N LEU A 118 -6.13 -11.04 2.88
CA LEU A 118 -5.44 -10.93 4.16
C LEU A 118 -6.05 -11.92 5.17
N ASP A 119 -5.18 -12.65 5.88
CA ASP A 119 -5.51 -13.68 6.85
C ASP A 119 -5.15 -13.25 8.28
N GLN A 120 -5.35 -14.17 9.23
CA GLN A 120 -5.10 -13.92 10.65
C GLN A 120 -3.66 -13.48 10.96
N ASN A 121 -2.66 -14.04 10.27
CA ASN A 121 -1.26 -13.68 10.48
C ASN A 121 -0.97 -12.27 9.97
N ASP A 122 -1.55 -11.88 8.83
CA ASP A 122 -1.42 -10.53 8.29
C ASP A 122 -1.98 -9.49 9.28
N TRP A 123 -3.20 -9.72 9.78
CA TRP A 123 -3.85 -8.81 10.72
C TRP A 123 -3.16 -8.75 12.08
N GLN A 124 -2.62 -9.88 12.56
CA GLN A 124 -1.83 -9.90 13.78
C GLN A 124 -0.54 -9.08 13.64
N ALA A 125 0.18 -9.25 12.52
CA ALA A 125 1.40 -8.49 12.25
C ALA A 125 1.10 -7.01 12.07
N LEU A 126 0.07 -6.67 11.30
CA LEU A 126 -0.32 -5.28 11.06
C LEU A 126 -0.77 -4.56 12.34
N SER A 127 -1.57 -5.22 13.18
CA SER A 127 -2.02 -4.67 14.46
C SER A 127 -0.85 -4.34 15.39
N ASN A 128 0.16 -5.23 15.46
CA ASN A 128 1.38 -4.96 16.21
C ASN A 128 2.09 -3.70 15.71
N VAL A 129 2.25 -3.56 14.38
CA VAL A 129 2.93 -2.40 13.76
C VAL A 129 2.13 -1.11 13.96
N LEU A 130 0.81 -1.11 13.77
CA LEU A 130 -0.02 0.08 13.96
C LEU A 130 -0.07 0.54 15.43
N THR A 131 -0.04 -0.41 16.38
CA THR A 131 0.04 -0.10 17.81
C THR A 131 1.36 0.62 18.14
N ASP A 132 2.44 0.15 17.53
CA ASP A 132 3.81 0.62 17.70
C ASP A 132 4.06 2.01 17.05
N LEU A 133 3.48 2.25 15.87
CA LEU A 133 3.63 3.50 15.11
C LEU A 133 2.66 4.61 15.54
N GLY A 134 1.53 4.25 16.17
CA GLY A 134 0.53 5.22 16.64
C GLY A 134 -0.59 5.51 15.63
N HIS A 135 -1.35 6.59 15.86
CA HIS A 135 -2.63 6.84 15.17
C HIS A 135 -2.51 7.63 13.86
N ASP A 136 -1.33 8.14 13.54
CA ASP A 136 -1.09 8.99 12.37
C ASP A 136 -0.66 8.21 11.12
N TYR A 137 -0.82 6.88 11.14
CA TYR A 137 -0.49 6.01 10.02
C TYR A 137 -1.75 5.42 9.36
N VAL A 138 -1.68 5.28 8.04
CA VAL A 138 -2.57 4.44 7.26
C VAL A 138 -1.76 3.25 6.73
N ALA A 139 -2.31 2.06 6.92
CA ALA A 139 -1.86 0.88 6.23
C ALA A 139 -2.77 0.58 5.04
N PHE A 140 -2.20 0.05 3.97
CA PHE A 140 -2.97 -0.28 2.78
C PHE A 140 -2.46 -1.52 2.06
N PHE A 141 -3.38 -2.20 1.39
CA PHE A 141 -3.14 -3.41 0.62
C PHE A 141 -3.74 -3.24 -0.78
N ASN A 142 -2.92 -3.49 -1.80
CA ASN A 142 -3.34 -3.51 -3.21
C ASN A 142 -3.45 -4.98 -3.62
N CYS A 143 -4.66 -5.53 -3.63
CA CYS A 143 -4.89 -6.95 -3.90
C CYS A 143 -4.96 -7.22 -5.41
N GLY A 144 -4.07 -8.07 -5.91
CA GLY A 144 -4.04 -8.50 -7.31
C GLY A 144 -3.64 -7.41 -8.31
N GLN A 145 -3.45 -7.83 -9.56
CA GLN A 145 -2.96 -6.98 -10.66
C GLN A 145 -3.84 -5.75 -10.84
N ASP A 146 -5.15 -5.92 -11.00
CA ASP A 146 -6.08 -4.81 -11.22
C ASP A 146 -6.34 -3.96 -9.95
N GLY A 147 -5.92 -4.45 -8.78
CA GLY A 147 -5.88 -3.67 -7.54
C GLY A 147 -4.71 -2.68 -7.49
N GLY A 148 -3.80 -2.74 -8.47
CA GLY A 148 -2.64 -1.86 -8.58
C GLY A 148 -1.41 -2.36 -7.84
N CYS A 149 -1.28 -3.67 -7.61
CA CYS A 149 -0.04 -4.21 -7.05
C CYS A 149 1.12 -4.12 -8.05
N SER A 150 2.30 -3.69 -7.58
CA SER A 150 3.51 -3.69 -8.40
C SER A 150 4.35 -4.97 -8.27
N ARG A 151 4.08 -5.78 -7.24
CA ARG A 151 4.85 -6.97 -6.86
C ARG A 151 3.90 -8.07 -6.38
N LEU A 152 4.28 -9.32 -6.60
CA LEU A 152 3.45 -10.50 -6.33
C LEU A 152 3.64 -11.08 -4.93
N HIS A 153 4.81 -10.94 -4.32
CA HIS A 153 5.00 -11.33 -2.93
C HIS A 153 4.08 -10.51 -2.02
N LYS A 154 3.29 -11.19 -1.19
CA LYS A 154 2.28 -10.57 -0.31
C LYS A 154 2.89 -9.53 0.63
N HIS A 155 2.36 -8.32 0.56
CA HIS A 155 2.80 -7.20 1.37
C HIS A 155 1.71 -6.16 1.56
N MET A 156 1.69 -5.56 2.74
CA MET A 156 0.98 -4.33 3.06
C MET A 156 1.97 -3.17 3.05
N GLN A 157 1.48 -1.96 2.84
CA GLN A 157 2.29 -0.75 2.90
C GLN A 157 1.77 0.15 4.01
N LEU A 158 2.66 0.90 4.66
CA LEU A 158 2.30 1.85 5.71
C LEU A 158 2.98 3.19 5.45
N MET A 159 2.27 4.27 5.71
CA MET A 159 2.81 5.63 5.64
C MET A 159 1.99 6.57 6.53
N PRO A 160 2.53 7.76 6.88
CA PRO A 160 1.73 8.80 7.50
C PRO A 160 0.46 9.08 6.70
N LYS A 161 -0.67 9.25 7.40
CA LYS A 161 -1.97 9.54 6.79
C LYS A 161 -1.86 10.81 5.94
N PRO A 162 -2.19 10.76 4.63
CA PRO A 162 -2.30 11.97 3.84
C PRO A 162 -3.37 12.88 4.43
N LYS A 163 -3.06 14.17 4.53
CA LYS A 163 -4.04 15.19 4.91
C LYS A 163 -5.01 15.41 3.75
N ASP A 164 -6.24 15.80 4.05
CA ASP A 164 -7.24 16.22 3.06
C ASP A 164 -7.51 15.20 1.93
N SER A 165 -7.39 13.91 2.23
CA SER A 165 -7.81 12.83 1.34
C SER A 165 -9.33 12.65 1.33
N PHE A 166 -9.86 11.89 0.36
CA PHE A 166 -11.30 11.55 0.34
C PHE A 166 -11.76 10.79 1.60
N ALA A 167 -10.85 10.16 2.33
CA ALA A 167 -11.14 9.47 3.59
C ALA A 167 -11.23 10.40 4.81
N ALA A 168 -10.92 11.70 4.69
CA ALA A 168 -10.83 12.62 5.82
C ALA A 168 -12.13 12.74 6.65
N PHE A 169 -13.29 12.52 6.03
CA PHE A 169 -14.59 12.46 6.73
C PHE A 169 -14.70 11.33 7.76
N MET A 170 -13.84 10.31 7.68
CA MET A 170 -13.79 9.25 8.67
C MET A 170 -13.00 9.65 9.92
N ASP A 171 -12.09 10.62 9.81
CA ASP A 171 -11.30 11.15 10.92
C ASP A 171 -11.95 12.39 11.57
N ASN A 172 -12.80 13.12 10.84
CA ASN A 172 -13.45 14.35 11.32
C ASN A 172 -14.94 14.40 10.93
N GLU A 173 -15.83 14.46 11.94
CA GLU A 173 -17.28 14.53 11.76
C GLU A 173 -17.77 15.82 11.08
N ASP A 174 -16.97 16.90 11.12
CA ASP A 174 -17.30 18.16 10.43
C ASP A 174 -17.07 18.08 8.92
N VAL A 175 -16.37 17.05 8.44
CA VAL A 175 -16.13 16.82 7.02
C VAL A 175 -17.23 15.93 6.48
N THR A 176 -17.89 16.37 5.40
CA THR A 176 -18.96 15.59 4.76
C THR A 176 -18.37 14.45 3.92
N GLU A 177 -19.02 13.29 3.93
CA GLU A 177 -18.67 12.19 3.03
C GLU A 177 -18.73 12.67 1.57
N PRO A 178 -17.64 12.52 0.79
CA PRO A 178 -17.62 12.98 -0.59
C PRO A 178 -18.48 12.08 -1.49
N ASP A 179 -19.14 12.69 -2.48
CA ASP A 179 -19.84 11.97 -3.53
C ASP A 179 -18.83 11.46 -4.58
N ILE A 180 -18.34 10.24 -4.37
CA ILE A 180 -17.33 9.61 -5.23
C ILE A 180 -17.97 8.80 -6.38
N PRO A 181 -17.39 8.82 -7.59
CA PRO A 181 -17.95 8.11 -8.76
C PRO A 181 -17.58 6.62 -8.81
N PHE A 182 -17.36 5.99 -7.66
CA PHE A 182 -17.02 4.57 -7.53
C PHE A 182 -17.53 4.00 -6.19
N GLN A 183 -17.47 2.68 -6.04
CA GLN A 183 -17.92 2.00 -4.84
C GLN A 183 -16.78 1.91 -3.82
N TRP A 184 -17.09 2.23 -2.57
CA TRP A 184 -16.27 1.91 -1.41
C TRP A 184 -17.15 1.39 -0.29
N PHE A 185 -16.58 0.60 0.60
CA PHE A 185 -17.25 0.14 1.81
C PHE A 185 -16.33 0.40 2.97
N TYR A 186 -16.83 1.05 4.02
CA TYR A 186 -16.02 1.40 5.17
C TYR A 186 -16.71 1.08 6.50
N HIS A 187 -15.91 1.04 7.56
CA HIS A 187 -16.33 0.81 8.92
C HIS A 187 -15.50 1.70 9.85
N ARG A 188 -16.15 2.41 10.77
CA ARG A 188 -15.48 3.15 11.86
C ARG A 188 -15.44 2.27 13.10
N PHE A 189 -14.26 2.10 13.68
CA PHE A 189 -14.10 1.35 14.93
C PHE A 189 -14.54 2.19 16.11
N GLU A 190 -15.15 1.55 17.11
CA GLU A 190 -15.49 2.19 18.38
C GLU A 190 -14.26 2.38 19.27
N SER A 191 -13.28 1.48 19.15
CA SER A 191 -12.00 1.50 19.87
C SER A 191 -10.88 2.04 18.99
N LEU A 192 -9.98 2.83 19.58
CA LEU A 192 -8.75 3.31 18.94
C LEU A 192 -7.63 2.24 18.89
N SER A 193 -7.94 1.00 19.30
CA SER A 193 -7.01 -0.13 19.28
C SER A 193 -7.79 -1.42 18.95
N PRO A 194 -8.37 -1.52 17.74
CA PRO A 194 -9.13 -2.69 17.32
C PRO A 194 -8.27 -3.96 17.38
N GLN A 195 -8.83 -5.04 17.90
CA GLN A 195 -8.10 -6.29 18.06
C GLN A 195 -7.90 -6.99 16.71
N PRO A 196 -6.85 -7.81 16.52
CA PRO A 196 -6.60 -8.51 15.25
C PRO A 196 -7.80 -9.28 14.69
N ASN A 197 -8.56 -9.95 15.56
CA ASN A 197 -9.77 -10.69 15.14
C ASN A 197 -10.91 -9.76 14.69
N GLU A 198 -11.04 -8.58 15.32
CA GLU A 198 -12.01 -7.56 14.91
C GLU A 198 -11.65 -6.98 13.54
N LEU A 199 -10.36 -6.70 13.32
CA LEU A 199 -9.84 -6.25 12.04
C LEU A 199 -10.12 -7.27 10.93
N LEU A 200 -9.79 -8.55 11.15
CA LEU A 200 -10.05 -9.63 10.20
C LEU A 200 -11.55 -9.75 9.89
N ASN A 201 -12.40 -9.81 10.91
CA ASN A 201 -13.85 -9.94 10.73
C ASN A 201 -14.43 -8.74 9.95
N THR A 202 -13.95 -7.53 10.23
CA THR A 202 -14.35 -6.32 9.52
C THR A 202 -13.93 -6.38 8.06
N TYR A 203 -12.67 -6.74 7.80
CA TYR A 203 -12.15 -6.91 6.45
C TYR A 203 -12.95 -7.94 5.65
N GLU A 204 -13.25 -9.11 6.21
CA GLU A 204 -14.05 -10.13 5.53
C GLU A 204 -15.45 -9.61 5.19
N GLN A 205 -16.09 -8.85 6.07
CA GLN A 205 -17.41 -8.27 5.80
C GLN A 205 -17.37 -7.21 4.70
N LEU A 206 -16.39 -6.31 4.72
CA LEU A 206 -16.21 -5.29 3.68
C LEU A 206 -15.80 -5.91 2.35
N LEU A 207 -14.94 -6.93 2.37
CA LEU A 207 -14.54 -7.69 1.20
C LEU A 207 -15.73 -8.42 0.57
N ARG A 208 -16.62 -9.03 1.37
CA ARG A 208 -17.86 -9.64 0.85
C ARG A 208 -18.72 -8.63 0.10
N LYS A 209 -18.95 -7.45 0.69
CA LYS A 209 -19.70 -6.35 0.01
C LYS A 209 -19.01 -5.90 -1.28
N ALA A 210 -17.68 -5.79 -1.27
CA ALA A 210 -16.89 -5.46 -2.44
C ALA A 210 -16.99 -6.53 -3.54
N THR A 211 -16.97 -7.81 -3.16
CA THR A 211 -17.17 -8.95 -4.06
C THR A 211 -18.56 -8.91 -4.68
N ASP A 212 -19.62 -8.72 -3.89
CA ASP A 212 -21.01 -8.71 -4.35
C ASP A 212 -21.26 -7.72 -5.49
N VAL A 213 -20.55 -6.58 -5.51
CA VAL A 213 -20.69 -5.54 -6.55
C VAL A 213 -19.58 -5.54 -7.58
N GLY A 214 -18.46 -6.24 -7.32
CA GLY A 214 -17.22 -6.14 -8.09
C GLY A 214 -16.80 -7.42 -8.82
N GLU A 215 -17.39 -8.56 -8.47
CA GLU A 215 -17.08 -9.86 -9.07
C GLU A 215 -17.30 -9.83 -10.59
N GLY A 216 -16.33 -10.34 -11.35
CA GLY A 216 -16.37 -10.37 -12.82
C GLY A 216 -16.17 -9.01 -13.52
N LEU A 217 -16.01 -7.90 -12.79
CA LEU A 217 -15.92 -6.55 -13.40
C LEU A 217 -14.50 -6.04 -13.69
N SER A 218 -13.48 -6.79 -13.26
CA SER A 218 -12.07 -6.45 -13.47
C SER A 218 -11.56 -6.86 -14.86
N GLU A 219 -10.60 -6.12 -15.41
CA GLU A 219 -10.03 -6.33 -16.75
C GLU A 219 -9.47 -7.76 -16.93
N HIS A 220 -8.96 -8.36 -15.85
CA HIS A 220 -8.37 -9.70 -15.85
C HIS A 220 -9.18 -10.71 -15.03
N ALA A 221 -10.51 -10.51 -14.88
CA ALA A 221 -11.37 -11.37 -14.06
C ALA A 221 -11.27 -12.86 -14.44
N ASP A 222 -11.25 -13.18 -15.74
CA ASP A 222 -11.18 -14.56 -16.25
C ASP A 222 -9.82 -15.23 -16.03
N SER A 223 -8.80 -14.46 -15.65
CA SER A 223 -7.42 -14.93 -15.43
C SER A 223 -7.04 -14.99 -13.95
N LEU A 224 -7.99 -14.77 -13.04
CA LEU A 224 -7.72 -14.84 -11.61
C LEU A 224 -7.34 -16.27 -11.20
N PRO A 225 -6.24 -16.46 -10.46
CA PRO A 225 -5.88 -17.77 -9.92
C PRO A 225 -6.96 -18.32 -8.97
N THR A 226 -7.07 -19.65 -8.89
CA THR A 226 -7.95 -20.30 -7.91
C THR A 226 -7.64 -19.82 -6.50
N GLY A 227 -8.66 -19.40 -5.77
CA GLY A 227 -8.53 -18.88 -4.40
C GLY A 227 -8.06 -17.42 -4.30
N ALA A 228 -7.92 -16.71 -5.44
CA ALA A 228 -7.73 -15.27 -5.42
C ALA A 228 -8.99 -14.55 -4.94
N ALA A 229 -8.80 -13.47 -4.18
CA ALA A 229 -9.87 -12.51 -3.96
C ALA A 229 -10.09 -11.66 -5.22
N ILE A 230 -11.26 -11.00 -5.33
CA ILE A 230 -11.43 -9.98 -6.36
C ILE A 230 -10.34 -8.90 -6.21
N PRO A 231 -9.90 -8.25 -7.29
CA PRO A 231 -9.00 -7.12 -7.18
C PRO A 231 -9.63 -6.00 -6.34
N HIS A 232 -8.93 -5.55 -5.31
CA HIS A 232 -9.43 -4.53 -4.39
C HIS A 232 -8.30 -3.74 -3.75
N ASN A 233 -8.62 -2.54 -3.28
CA ASN A 233 -7.80 -1.84 -2.31
C ASN A 233 -8.40 -2.02 -0.92
N MET A 234 -7.55 -2.24 0.07
CA MET A 234 -7.89 -2.07 1.48
C MET A 234 -7.05 -0.92 2.03
N LEU A 235 -7.66 -0.07 2.85
CA LEU A 235 -7.00 0.92 3.69
C LEU A 235 -7.49 0.76 5.13
N VAL A 236 -6.61 0.89 6.10
CA VAL A 236 -6.94 0.78 7.51
C VAL A 236 -6.09 1.70 8.36
N THR A 237 -6.72 2.28 9.36
CA THR A 237 -6.11 3.02 10.46
C THR A 237 -6.57 2.38 11.77
N ASN A 238 -6.11 2.91 12.90
CA ASN A 238 -6.65 2.52 14.20
C ASN A 238 -8.11 2.98 14.43
N GLN A 239 -8.69 3.78 13.53
CA GLN A 239 -10.02 4.39 13.68
C GLN A 239 -11.03 3.89 12.66
N TRP A 240 -10.59 3.44 11.49
CA TRP A 240 -11.48 3.00 10.44
C TRP A 240 -10.79 2.03 9.48
N MET A 241 -11.60 1.26 8.76
CA MET A 241 -11.17 0.41 7.65
C MET A 241 -12.06 0.68 6.43
N MET A 242 -11.48 0.59 5.24
CA MET A 242 -12.16 0.72 3.97
C MET A 242 -11.68 -0.34 2.98
N VAL A 243 -12.60 -0.85 2.15
CA VAL A 243 -12.33 -1.71 1.01
C VAL A 243 -13.00 -1.14 -0.24
N LEU A 244 -12.25 -1.09 -1.34
CA LEU A 244 -12.71 -0.62 -2.65
C LEU A 244 -12.52 -1.72 -3.69
N PRO A 245 -13.59 -2.26 -4.32
CA PRO A 245 -13.42 -3.15 -5.47
C PRO A 245 -12.77 -2.39 -6.64
N ARG A 246 -11.81 -3.04 -7.32
CA ARG A 246 -11.03 -2.43 -8.39
C ARG A 246 -11.27 -3.15 -9.71
N ARG A 247 -11.48 -2.37 -10.77
CA ARG A 247 -11.69 -2.89 -12.13
C ARG A 247 -10.42 -2.90 -12.98
N ARG A 248 -9.53 -1.95 -12.73
CA ARG A 248 -8.26 -1.77 -13.44
C ARG A 248 -7.29 -1.02 -12.55
N ALA A 249 -5.99 -1.32 -12.70
CA ALA A 249 -4.93 -0.64 -11.96
C ALA A 249 -4.66 0.78 -12.46
N ALA A 250 -4.85 0.99 -13.76
CA ALA A 250 -4.45 2.20 -14.46
C ALA A 250 -5.40 2.52 -15.61
N VAL A 251 -5.51 3.79 -15.98
CA VAL A 251 -6.26 4.21 -17.17
C VAL A 251 -5.40 4.12 -18.44
N ASN A 252 -4.09 4.25 -18.29
CA ASN A 252 -3.09 4.08 -19.33
C ASN A 252 -1.71 3.79 -18.70
N LYS A 253 -0.63 3.75 -19.50
CA LYS A 253 0.73 3.44 -19.02
C LYS A 253 1.33 4.49 -18.08
N GLU A 254 0.82 5.71 -18.10
CA GLU A 254 1.35 6.87 -17.38
C GLU A 254 0.54 7.18 -16.11
N ALA A 255 -0.74 6.77 -16.08
CA ALA A 255 -1.68 7.12 -15.02
C ALA A 255 -2.27 5.86 -14.38
N GLY A 256 -1.64 5.44 -13.27
CA GLY A 256 -2.11 4.39 -12.38
C GLY A 256 -2.63 4.93 -11.05
N ALA A 257 -3.50 4.18 -10.38
CA ALA A 257 -3.94 4.48 -9.03
C ALA A 257 -3.84 3.23 -8.15
N ASN A 258 -3.16 3.34 -7.02
CA ASN A 258 -3.18 2.35 -5.94
C ASN A 258 -4.20 2.78 -4.86
N SER A 259 -4.20 2.13 -3.69
CA SER A 259 -5.07 2.52 -2.57
C SER A 259 -5.03 4.02 -2.24
N ILE A 260 -3.85 4.63 -2.18
CA ILE A 260 -3.69 6.06 -1.84
C ILE A 260 -4.15 6.96 -2.99
N GLY A 261 -3.87 6.56 -4.25
CA GLY A 261 -4.40 7.25 -5.44
C GLY A 261 -5.92 7.27 -5.50
N MET A 262 -6.57 6.17 -5.09
CA MET A 262 -8.03 6.11 -4.98
C MET A 262 -8.60 7.02 -3.88
N MET A 263 -7.77 7.48 -2.93
CA MET A 263 -8.14 8.49 -1.92
C MET A 263 -7.87 9.93 -2.37
N GLY A 264 -7.54 10.13 -3.65
CA GLY A 264 -7.28 11.45 -4.22
C GLY A 264 -5.82 11.90 -4.10
N VAL A 265 -4.91 11.09 -3.56
CA VAL A 265 -3.51 11.47 -3.35
C VAL A 265 -2.60 10.67 -4.29
N ILE A 266 -2.05 11.33 -5.29
CA ILE A 266 -1.40 10.70 -6.43
C ILE A 266 0.04 11.19 -6.52
N ALA A 267 1.00 10.29 -6.35
CA ALA A 267 2.40 10.62 -6.54
C ALA A 267 2.78 10.51 -8.03
N VAL A 268 3.42 11.55 -8.55
CA VAL A 268 3.78 11.70 -9.96
C VAL A 268 5.29 11.90 -10.05
N ALA A 269 5.95 11.11 -10.90
CA ALA A 269 7.38 11.27 -11.14
C ALA A 269 7.66 12.58 -11.89
N THR A 270 8.54 13.42 -11.37
CA THR A 270 9.09 14.56 -12.13
C THR A 270 10.26 14.08 -12.99
N GLN A 271 10.34 14.59 -14.23
CA GLN A 271 11.47 14.33 -15.14
C GLN A 271 12.79 14.87 -14.57
#